data_AF-A0A3D9BXL1-F1
#
_entry.id   AF-A0A3D9BXL1-F1
#
_cell.length_a   1.000
_cell.length_b   1.000
_cell.length_c   1.000
_cell.angle_alpha   90.00
_cell.angle_beta   90.00
_cell.angle_gamma   90.00
#
_symmetry.space_group_name_H-M   'P 1'
#
loop_
_entity.id
_entity.type
_entity.pdbx_description
1 polymer ?
#
loop_
_entity_poly.entity_id
_entity_poly.type
_entity_poly.pdbx_seq_one_letter_code
_entity_poly.pdbx_strand_id
1 'polypeptide(L)'
;MRALTSIPAAALSAAALAAPAAAEVTAEQVWDDMRGYLSSFGYTVEATETRAGDTLTVQDVTARVTLPEDGGTLTVEMPQLAFAERGDGTVAVIYPDAAEIRMSARPEGEEAVDATVQVAQSGMDVTVSGDDTQMTYDYAADRLGLTLSDLVVDGTPVASENLSGTFVMRGMSGQSVVTPGDLRGLDQTVTADQVSYDFSVVPPEEDGRADISGSMEGLAFTGTARIPADLNMEDLAATLEAGYAFDGRFGYTDGRTEFLVEENGETMRGTTRSDRTEFNAAMDAERLAYGISGAGTEIALQSPEIPFPVEAAMGSSGVSIAMPVGQTDDPQPFAFEVSLRDFTMGEEIWAMVDPTGMLPREPADLVLDLSGEARILGALFDPEAMQGMAMSGERPAELHALDLAQLLVSAAGARLTGEGSFTFDNTDLETFPGMPRPEGSASFRLEGANALLDTLIEMGVLPQEQAMSARMMMGMFAVPAGDDAMESTLEVTGEGRVLANGQRIR
;
A
#
# COMPACT_ATOMS: atom_id res chain seq x y z
N MET A 1 -50.77 -80.87 18.32
CA MET A 1 -49.85 -80.69 19.47
C MET A 1 -49.42 -79.22 19.44
N ARG A 2 -49.90 -78.45 20.44
CA ARG A 2 -49.71 -77.00 20.75
C ARG A 2 -49.23 -76.04 19.64
N ALA A 3 -49.82 -74.90 19.32
CA ALA A 3 -51.07 -74.20 19.62
C ALA A 3 -51.14 -72.97 18.66
N LEU A 4 -52.36 -72.52 18.31
CA LEU A 4 -52.82 -71.13 18.07
C LEU A 4 -52.30 -70.26 16.88
N THR A 5 -53.21 -70.08 15.90
CA THR A 5 -53.80 -68.82 15.36
C THR A 5 -52.98 -67.60 14.84
N SER A 6 -53.31 -67.24 13.58
CA SER A 6 -53.70 -65.92 13.00
C SER A 6 -52.69 -64.80 12.65
N ILE A 7 -52.65 -64.47 11.33
CA ILE A 7 -52.83 -63.15 10.63
C ILE A 7 -51.73 -62.04 10.73
N PRO A 8 -51.53 -61.21 9.67
CA PRO A 8 -50.25 -60.60 9.25
C PRO A 8 -50.10 -59.10 9.61
N ALA A 9 -48.91 -58.51 9.44
CA ALA A 9 -48.71 -57.07 9.49
C ALA A 9 -47.44 -56.59 8.74
N ALA A 10 -47.59 -55.40 8.16
CA ALA A 10 -46.64 -54.64 7.36
C ALA A 10 -45.41 -54.13 8.13
N ALA A 11 -44.32 -53.87 7.40
CA ALA A 11 -43.39 -52.76 7.66
C ALA A 11 -42.48 -52.58 6.44
N LEU A 12 -42.86 -51.68 5.54
CA LEU A 12 -42.03 -51.18 4.45
C LEU A 12 -42.11 -49.65 4.53
N SER A 13 -41.41 -49.06 5.51
CA SER A 13 -41.28 -47.62 5.69
C SER A 13 -40.03 -47.28 6.49
N ALA A 14 -39.30 -46.24 6.04
CA ALA A 14 -38.22 -45.52 6.72
C ALA A 14 -36.80 -46.11 6.65
N ALA A 15 -36.26 -46.22 5.43
CA ALA A 15 -34.87 -45.78 5.21
C ALA A 15 -34.91 -44.26 5.11
N ALA A 16 -34.79 -43.56 6.24
CA ALA A 16 -34.50 -42.14 6.22
C ALA A 16 -33.14 -41.98 5.55
N LEU A 17 -33.16 -41.35 4.38
CA LEU A 17 -31.98 -40.75 3.76
C LEU A 17 -31.48 -39.71 4.75
N ALA A 18 -30.49 -40.07 5.57
CA ALA A 18 -29.61 -39.08 6.17
C ALA A 18 -28.81 -38.48 4.99
N ALA A 19 -29.40 -37.47 4.34
CA ALA A 19 -28.58 -36.52 3.59
C ALA A 19 -27.51 -36.01 4.57
N PRO A 20 -26.27 -35.78 4.13
CA PRO A 20 -25.32 -35.04 4.96
C PRO A 20 -26.06 -33.78 5.38
N ALA A 21 -26.22 -33.56 6.70
CA ALA A 21 -26.64 -32.26 7.18
C ALA A 21 -25.63 -31.29 6.56
N ALA A 22 -26.11 -30.38 5.71
CA ALA A 22 -25.30 -29.24 5.34
C ALA A 22 -24.82 -28.64 6.67
N ALA A 23 -23.56 -28.26 6.76
CA ALA A 23 -23.13 -27.56 7.95
C ALA A 23 -23.91 -26.22 7.94
N GLU A 24 -24.70 -25.99 8.99
CA GLU A 24 -25.63 -24.86 9.09
C GLU A 24 -25.03 -23.85 10.08
N VAL A 25 -24.68 -22.67 9.59
CA VAL A 25 -24.28 -21.55 10.45
C VAL A 25 -25.51 -20.98 11.16
N THR A 26 -25.39 -20.70 12.45
CA THR A 26 -26.48 -20.11 13.26
C THR A 26 -26.30 -18.62 13.46
N ALA A 27 -27.38 -17.92 13.81
CA ALA A 27 -27.34 -16.49 14.09
C ALA A 27 -26.36 -16.12 15.22
N GLU A 28 -26.26 -16.94 16.28
CA GLU A 28 -25.28 -16.74 17.36
C GLU A 28 -23.85 -16.90 16.86
N GLN A 29 -23.57 -17.92 16.05
CA GLN A 29 -22.22 -18.18 15.57
C GLN A 29 -21.69 -17.00 14.75
N VAL A 30 -22.52 -16.41 13.88
CA VAL A 30 -22.14 -15.21 13.12
C VAL A 30 -21.88 -14.02 14.05
N TRP A 31 -22.77 -13.79 15.02
CA TRP A 31 -22.61 -12.68 15.96
C TRP A 31 -21.36 -12.83 16.86
N ASP A 32 -21.12 -14.04 17.37
CA ASP A 32 -19.94 -14.37 18.18
C ASP A 32 -18.65 -14.24 17.36
N ASP A 33 -18.65 -14.65 16.08
CA ASP A 33 -17.51 -14.44 15.17
C ASP A 33 -17.21 -12.95 14.97
N MET A 34 -18.23 -12.13 14.67
CA MET A 34 -18.09 -10.69 14.51
C MET A 34 -17.54 -10.01 15.77
N ARG A 35 -18.05 -10.40 16.94
CA ARG A 35 -17.57 -9.90 18.23
C ARG A 35 -16.12 -10.31 18.48
N GLY A 36 -15.80 -11.59 18.27
CA GLY A 36 -14.45 -12.12 18.45
C GLY A 36 -13.43 -11.42 17.56
N TYR A 37 -13.79 -11.16 16.30
CA TYR A 37 -12.96 -10.39 15.38
C TYR A 37 -12.70 -8.97 15.87
N LEU A 38 -13.72 -8.24 16.33
CA LEU A 38 -13.50 -6.89 16.87
C LEU A 38 -12.61 -6.92 18.12
N SER A 39 -12.84 -7.90 19.01
CA SER A 39 -12.05 -8.04 20.23
C SER A 39 -10.58 -8.41 19.97
N SER A 40 -10.24 -9.11 18.89
CA SER A 40 -8.83 -9.37 18.53
C SER A 40 -8.05 -8.10 18.16
N PHE A 41 -8.76 -7.02 17.81
CA PHE A 41 -8.17 -5.68 17.60
C PHE A 41 -8.27 -4.78 18.82
N GLY A 42 -8.59 -5.33 20.01
CA GLY A 42 -8.67 -4.59 21.26
C GLY A 42 -10.01 -3.88 21.50
N TYR A 43 -11.03 -4.11 20.67
CA TYR A 43 -12.35 -3.52 20.92
C TYR A 43 -13.07 -4.23 22.07
N THR A 44 -13.60 -3.44 22.99
CA THR A 44 -14.63 -3.86 23.94
C THR A 44 -16.00 -3.68 23.28
N VAL A 45 -16.76 -4.77 23.12
CA VAL A 45 -18.09 -4.77 22.48
C VAL A 45 -19.17 -4.99 23.53
N GLU A 46 -20.11 -4.03 23.63
CA GLU A 46 -21.28 -4.09 24.49
C GLU A 46 -22.55 -4.08 23.63
N ALA A 47 -23.55 -4.91 23.96
CA ALA A 47 -24.83 -4.95 23.24
C ALA A 47 -25.92 -5.65 24.07
N THR A 48 -27.18 -5.43 23.68
CA THR A 48 -28.34 -6.15 24.23
C THR A 48 -28.87 -7.16 23.20
N GLU A 49 -28.85 -8.44 23.56
CA GLU A 49 -29.29 -9.52 22.67
C GLU A 49 -30.72 -9.97 23.00
N THR A 50 -31.55 -10.14 21.97
CA THR A 50 -32.90 -10.70 22.09
C THR A 50 -33.15 -11.68 20.96
N ARG A 51 -33.51 -12.92 21.30
CA ARG A 51 -33.89 -13.95 20.31
C ARG A 51 -35.41 -14.06 20.20
N ALA A 52 -35.90 -14.05 18.97
CA ALA A 52 -37.30 -14.32 18.64
C ALA A 52 -37.38 -15.31 17.47
N GLY A 53 -37.66 -16.58 17.78
CA GLY A 53 -37.65 -17.65 16.77
C GLY A 53 -36.27 -17.82 16.14
N ASP A 54 -36.21 -17.68 14.82
CA ASP A 54 -35.03 -17.88 13.97
C ASP A 54 -34.26 -16.57 13.74
N THR A 55 -34.52 -15.54 14.55
CA THR A 55 -33.86 -14.23 14.45
C THR A 55 -33.26 -13.82 15.79
N LEU A 56 -31.97 -13.51 15.77
CA LEU A 56 -31.25 -12.83 16.85
C LEU A 56 -31.18 -11.33 16.54
N THR A 57 -31.76 -10.51 17.41
CA THR A 57 -31.65 -9.05 17.33
C THR A 57 -30.65 -8.58 18.36
N VAL A 58 -29.69 -7.78 17.93
CA VAL A 58 -28.64 -7.18 18.75
C VAL A 58 -28.83 -5.67 18.74
N GLN A 59 -29.17 -5.09 19.88
CA GLN A 59 -29.49 -3.67 20.03
C GLN A 59 -28.40 -2.93 20.79
N ASP A 60 -28.32 -1.61 20.57
CA ASP A 60 -27.42 -0.70 21.27
C ASP A 60 -25.95 -1.16 21.22
N VAL A 61 -25.50 -1.60 20.04
CA VAL A 61 -24.15 -2.11 19.85
C VAL A 61 -23.16 -0.95 20.00
N THR A 62 -22.26 -1.08 20.96
CA THR A 62 -21.17 -0.15 21.20
C THR A 62 -19.85 -0.90 21.14
N ALA A 63 -19.00 -0.59 20.16
CA ALA A 63 -17.64 -1.12 20.08
C ALA A 63 -16.65 -0.01 20.37
N ARG A 64 -15.81 -0.17 21.40
CA ARG A 64 -14.88 0.86 21.87
C ARG A 64 -13.44 0.37 21.91
N VAL A 65 -12.50 1.18 21.42
CA VAL A 65 -11.06 0.95 21.54
C VAL A 65 -10.36 2.25 21.96
N THR A 66 -9.35 2.12 22.81
CA THR A 66 -8.44 3.23 23.15
C THR A 66 -7.26 3.17 22.20
N LEU A 67 -6.98 4.29 21.54
CA LEU A 67 -5.86 4.39 20.62
C LEU A 67 -4.54 4.56 21.40
N PRO A 68 -3.43 4.03 20.89
CA PRO A 68 -2.10 4.23 21.47
C PRO A 68 -1.70 5.72 21.51
N GLU A 69 -0.59 6.02 22.20
CA GLU A 69 0.06 7.35 22.19
C GLU A 69 -0.88 8.52 22.53
N ASP A 70 -1.81 8.32 23.46
CA ASP A 70 -2.83 9.30 23.86
C ASP A 70 -3.75 9.77 22.70
N GLY A 71 -3.83 9.00 21.62
CA GLY A 71 -4.64 9.27 20.42
C GLY A 71 -6.16 9.28 20.66
N GLY A 72 -6.60 9.03 21.90
CA GLY A 72 -8.00 9.12 22.31
C GLY A 72 -8.74 7.79 22.30
N THR A 73 -10.06 7.87 22.18
CA THR A 73 -10.98 6.72 22.17
C THR A 73 -11.83 6.78 20.91
N LEU A 74 -11.88 5.67 20.19
CA LEU A 74 -12.79 5.45 19.07
C LEU A 74 -13.98 4.61 19.56
N THR A 75 -15.19 5.06 19.27
CA THR A 75 -16.44 4.36 19.60
C THR A 75 -17.30 4.24 18.35
N VAL A 76 -17.66 3.02 17.99
CA VAL A 76 -18.64 2.74 16.94
C VAL A 76 -19.97 2.42 17.60
N GLU A 77 -21.02 3.15 17.22
CA GLU A 77 -22.37 2.97 17.73
C GLU A 77 -23.31 2.55 16.59
N MET A 78 -23.94 1.39 16.75
CA MET A 78 -24.95 0.89 15.83
C MET A 78 -26.26 0.65 16.60
N PRO A 79 -27.39 1.23 16.16
CA PRO A 79 -28.64 1.14 16.91
C PRO A 79 -29.17 -0.30 16.98
N GLN A 80 -29.07 -1.05 15.88
CA GLN A 80 -29.54 -2.43 15.82
C GLN A 80 -28.87 -3.20 14.68
N LEU A 81 -28.50 -4.45 14.95
CA LEU A 81 -28.21 -5.50 13.98
C LEU A 81 -29.23 -6.63 14.14
N ALA A 82 -29.58 -7.31 13.06
CA ALA A 82 -30.39 -8.54 13.14
C ALA A 82 -29.77 -9.66 12.30
N PHE A 83 -29.74 -10.85 12.86
CA PHE A 83 -29.22 -12.07 12.25
C PHE A 83 -30.39 -13.03 12.08
N ALA A 84 -30.81 -13.28 10.85
CA ALA A 84 -31.99 -14.08 10.54
C ALA A 84 -31.60 -15.37 9.79
N GLU A 85 -31.85 -16.52 10.41
CA GLU A 85 -31.63 -17.84 9.79
C GLU A 85 -32.68 -18.07 8.68
N ARG A 86 -32.25 -18.43 7.46
CA ARG A 86 -33.12 -18.53 6.27
C ARG A 86 -33.71 -19.92 6.04
N GLY A 87 -33.32 -20.92 6.85
CA GLY A 87 -33.79 -22.30 6.75
C GLY A 87 -33.17 -23.11 5.60
N ASP A 88 -32.25 -22.52 4.85
CA ASP A 88 -31.42 -23.17 3.82
C ASP A 88 -29.97 -23.39 4.28
N GLY A 89 -29.70 -23.17 5.57
CA GLY A 89 -28.36 -23.23 6.17
C GLY A 89 -27.57 -21.91 6.11
N THR A 90 -28.19 -20.82 5.68
CA THR A 90 -27.58 -19.47 5.66
C THR A 90 -28.21 -18.51 6.67
N VAL A 91 -27.45 -17.48 7.04
CA VAL A 91 -27.87 -16.39 7.92
C VAL A 91 -27.82 -15.07 7.16
N ALA A 92 -28.91 -14.31 7.17
CA ALA A 92 -28.93 -12.93 6.71
C ALA A 92 -28.44 -12.00 7.83
N VAL A 93 -27.50 -11.10 7.55
CA VAL A 93 -27.11 -10.02 8.47
C VAL A 93 -27.73 -8.71 7.99
N ILE A 94 -28.61 -8.16 8.82
CA ILE A 94 -29.38 -6.96 8.52
C ILE A 94 -28.77 -5.80 9.30
N TYR A 95 -28.08 -4.93 8.56
CA TYR A 95 -27.51 -3.69 9.07
C TYR A 95 -28.55 -2.56 9.09
N PRO A 96 -28.42 -1.58 9.99
CA PRO A 96 -29.27 -0.40 9.97
C PRO A 96 -28.89 0.49 8.78
N ASP A 97 -29.83 1.28 8.27
CA ASP A 97 -29.56 2.22 7.17
C ASP A 97 -28.55 3.31 7.56
N ALA A 98 -28.40 3.57 8.87
CA ALA A 98 -27.44 4.53 9.41
C ALA A 98 -26.82 4.05 10.74
N ALA A 99 -25.56 4.44 10.95
CA ALA A 99 -24.79 4.24 12.17
C ALA A 99 -23.90 5.46 12.43
N GLU A 100 -23.27 5.53 13.61
CA GLU A 100 -22.38 6.63 13.98
C GLU A 100 -21.02 6.09 14.44
N ILE A 101 -19.96 6.78 14.04
CA ILE A 101 -18.61 6.59 14.56
C ILE A 101 -18.25 7.87 15.31
N ARG A 102 -17.92 7.74 16.59
CA ARG A 102 -17.50 8.84 17.45
C ARG A 102 -16.05 8.68 17.83
N MET A 103 -15.29 9.75 17.67
CA MET A 103 -13.89 9.84 18.09
C MET A 103 -13.77 10.92 19.16
N SER A 104 -13.03 10.63 20.23
CA SER A 104 -12.81 11.56 21.33
C SER A 104 -11.33 11.53 21.73
N ALA A 105 -10.63 12.66 21.57
CA ALA A 105 -9.22 12.81 21.94
C ALA A 105 -9.07 13.88 23.03
N ARG A 106 -8.19 13.61 24.00
CA ARG A 106 -7.90 14.48 25.15
C ARG A 106 -6.38 14.57 25.39
N PRO A 107 -5.61 15.15 24.45
CA PRO A 107 -4.16 15.26 24.56
C PRO A 107 -3.74 16.13 25.76
N GLU A 108 -2.63 15.78 26.42
CA GLU A 108 -2.12 16.55 27.57
C GLU A 108 -1.56 17.90 27.11
N GLY A 109 -2.16 19.00 27.56
CA GLY A 109 -1.70 20.36 27.25
C GLY A 109 -2.19 20.92 25.91
N GLU A 110 -3.05 20.19 25.21
CA GLU A 110 -3.70 20.57 23.95
C GLU A 110 -5.25 20.54 24.09
N GLU A 111 -5.95 21.03 23.07
CA GLU A 111 -7.42 21.14 23.08
C GLU A 111 -8.10 19.77 22.97
N ALA A 112 -9.21 19.61 23.68
CA ALA A 112 -10.06 18.42 23.59
C ALA A 112 -10.82 18.40 22.25
N VAL A 113 -10.81 17.27 21.55
CA VAL A 113 -11.48 17.13 20.26
C VAL A 113 -12.50 15.99 20.31
N ASP A 114 -13.73 16.23 19.87
CA ASP A 114 -14.77 15.22 19.65
C ASP A 114 -15.29 15.32 18.22
N ALA A 115 -15.27 14.22 17.47
CA ALA A 115 -15.76 14.15 16.10
C ALA A 115 -16.80 13.04 15.96
N THR A 116 -17.89 13.30 15.23
CA THR A 116 -18.89 12.30 14.85
C THR A 116 -18.92 12.17 13.34
N VAL A 117 -18.76 10.94 12.85
CA VAL A 117 -18.91 10.56 11.46
C VAL A 117 -20.17 9.73 11.33
N GLN A 118 -21.10 10.18 10.50
CA GLN A 118 -22.29 9.42 10.13
C GLN A 118 -21.93 8.41 9.04
N VAL A 119 -22.33 7.17 9.26
CA VAL A 119 -22.31 6.11 8.26
C VAL A 119 -23.73 5.96 7.73
N ALA A 120 -23.90 6.02 6.41
CA ALA A 120 -25.18 5.80 5.75
C ALA A 120 -25.02 4.78 4.62
N GLN A 121 -25.96 3.84 4.51
CA GLN A 121 -25.92 2.80 3.49
C GLN A 121 -27.28 2.62 2.82
N SER A 122 -27.28 2.05 1.61
CA SER A 122 -28.50 1.62 0.93
C SER A 122 -28.26 0.35 0.12
N GLY A 123 -29.26 -0.53 0.08
CA GLY A 123 -29.18 -1.77 -0.69
C GLY A 123 -28.16 -2.77 -0.13
N MET A 124 -27.81 -2.66 1.15
CA MET A 124 -26.92 -3.62 1.80
C MET A 124 -27.61 -4.98 1.93
N ASP A 125 -26.96 -6.00 1.39
CA ASP A 125 -27.34 -7.39 1.55
C ASP A 125 -26.09 -8.15 1.99
N VAL A 126 -26.20 -8.86 3.11
CA VAL A 126 -25.12 -9.68 3.66
C VAL A 126 -25.69 -11.05 3.98
N THR A 127 -25.10 -12.06 3.37
CA THR A 127 -25.46 -13.47 3.58
C THR A 127 -24.25 -14.24 4.05
N VAL A 128 -24.41 -15.00 5.13
CA VAL A 128 -23.37 -15.83 5.71
C VAL A 128 -23.75 -17.29 5.51
N SER A 129 -22.79 -18.08 5.04
CA SER A 129 -22.92 -19.53 4.81
C SER A 129 -21.73 -20.28 5.40
N GLY A 130 -21.85 -21.60 5.53
CA GLY A 130 -20.80 -22.45 6.12
C GLY A 130 -21.15 -22.88 7.54
N ASP A 131 -20.16 -22.95 8.41
CA ASP A 131 -20.29 -23.39 9.81
C ASP A 131 -19.30 -22.68 10.74
N ASP A 132 -19.19 -23.15 11.99
CA ASP A 132 -18.29 -22.60 13.00
C ASP A 132 -16.80 -22.80 12.72
N THR A 133 -16.44 -23.65 11.76
CA THR A 133 -15.04 -23.87 11.34
C THR A 133 -14.66 -23.02 10.14
N GLN A 134 -15.63 -22.62 9.32
CA GLN A 134 -15.42 -21.74 8.18
C GLN A 134 -16.72 -21.03 7.79
N MET A 135 -16.71 -19.69 7.84
CA MET A 135 -17.84 -18.85 7.44
C MET A 135 -17.51 -18.09 6.16
N THR A 136 -18.43 -18.09 5.19
CA THR A 136 -18.32 -17.28 3.98
C THR A 136 -19.36 -16.17 4.04
N TYR A 137 -18.90 -14.93 4.01
CA TYR A 137 -19.70 -13.72 3.97
C TYR A 137 -19.75 -13.22 2.53
N ASP A 138 -20.92 -13.28 1.90
CA ASP A 138 -21.20 -12.61 0.65
C ASP A 138 -21.91 -11.30 0.94
N TYR A 139 -21.40 -10.18 0.41
CA TYR A 139 -21.97 -8.86 0.67
C TYR A 139 -22.02 -8.00 -0.58
N ALA A 140 -23.05 -7.16 -0.65
CA ALA A 140 -23.20 -6.13 -1.65
C ALA A 140 -23.92 -4.90 -1.08
N ALA A 141 -23.62 -3.71 -1.62
CA ALA A 141 -24.32 -2.48 -1.30
C ALA A 141 -24.37 -1.55 -2.52
N ASP A 142 -25.54 -0.94 -2.75
CA ASP A 142 -25.69 0.06 -3.82
C ASP A 142 -24.86 1.33 -3.50
N ARG A 143 -24.82 1.71 -2.22
CA ARG A 143 -24.11 2.89 -1.73
C ARG A 143 -23.69 2.70 -0.27
N LEU A 144 -22.46 3.11 0.01
CA LEU A 144 -21.95 3.41 1.34
C LEU A 144 -21.49 4.87 1.37
N GLY A 145 -21.82 5.59 2.42
CA GLY A 145 -21.44 6.98 2.62
C GLY A 145 -20.92 7.21 4.03
N LEU A 146 -19.84 7.96 4.13
CA LEU A 146 -19.31 8.51 5.38
C LEU A 146 -19.38 10.03 5.28
N THR A 147 -19.90 10.68 6.31
CA THR A 147 -20.01 12.14 6.38
C THR A 147 -19.60 12.61 7.75
N LEU A 148 -18.67 13.57 7.83
CA LEU A 148 -18.42 14.29 9.08
C LEU A 148 -19.68 15.08 9.44
N SER A 149 -20.36 14.68 10.51
CA SER A 149 -21.64 15.28 10.91
C SER A 149 -21.49 16.31 12.02
N ASP A 150 -20.52 16.11 12.92
CA ASP A 150 -20.27 17.01 14.05
C ASP A 150 -18.77 17.02 14.40
N LEU A 151 -18.25 18.19 14.77
CA LEU A 151 -16.92 18.37 15.33
C LEU A 151 -17.00 19.40 16.45
N VAL A 152 -16.42 19.09 17.60
CA VAL A 152 -16.36 19.97 18.76
C VAL A 152 -14.92 20.06 19.23
N VAL A 153 -14.41 21.29 19.38
CA VAL A 153 -13.07 21.59 19.88
C VAL A 153 -13.19 22.42 21.15
N ASP A 154 -12.65 21.93 22.27
CA ASP A 154 -12.74 22.56 23.60
C ASP A 154 -14.17 22.96 24.00
N GLY A 155 -15.14 22.10 23.64
CA GLY A 155 -16.56 22.31 23.91
C GLY A 155 -17.24 23.32 22.97
N THR A 156 -16.53 23.83 21.97
CA THR A 156 -17.05 24.74 20.95
C THR A 156 -17.32 23.98 19.65
N PRO A 157 -18.58 23.93 19.17
CA PRO A 157 -18.90 23.29 17.90
C PRO A 157 -18.25 24.02 16.72
N VAL A 158 -17.61 23.26 15.83
CA VAL A 158 -17.08 23.74 14.56
C VAL A 158 -18.20 23.61 13.52
N ALA A 159 -18.56 24.73 12.90
CA ALA A 159 -19.61 24.74 11.89
C ALA A 159 -19.19 23.97 10.63
N SER A 160 -20.13 23.29 9.97
CA SER A 160 -19.86 22.53 8.73
C SER A 160 -19.33 23.38 7.56
N GLU A 161 -19.54 24.70 7.61
CA GLU A 161 -18.94 25.66 6.66
C GLU A 161 -17.43 25.85 6.88
N ASN A 162 -16.93 25.53 8.08
CA ASN A 162 -15.51 25.58 8.45
C ASN A 162 -14.81 24.24 8.31
N LEU A 163 -15.53 23.13 8.43
CA LEU A 163 -14.99 21.80 8.20
C LEU A 163 -16.08 20.85 7.72
N SER A 164 -15.86 20.23 6.58
CA SER A 164 -16.72 19.16 6.07
C SER A 164 -15.89 18.09 5.38
N GLY A 165 -16.45 16.87 5.37
CA GLY A 165 -15.83 15.72 4.73
C GLY A 165 -16.90 14.72 4.36
N THR A 166 -16.88 14.27 3.11
CA THR A 166 -17.72 13.20 2.61
C THR A 166 -16.88 12.19 1.83
N PHE A 167 -17.24 10.93 2.01
CA PHE A 167 -16.70 9.81 1.26
C PHE A 167 -17.88 8.93 0.83
N VAL A 168 -17.90 8.52 -0.43
CA VAL A 168 -19.00 7.73 -0.99
C VAL A 168 -18.41 6.61 -1.83
N MET A 169 -18.86 5.39 -1.57
CA MET A 169 -18.62 4.21 -2.39
C MET A 169 -19.93 3.76 -3.02
N ARG A 170 -19.90 3.33 -4.29
CA ARG A 170 -21.07 2.86 -5.04
C ARG A 170 -20.82 1.51 -5.68
N GLY A 171 -21.87 0.70 -5.79
CA GLY A 171 -21.80 -0.60 -6.45
C GLY A 171 -20.77 -1.51 -5.81
N MET A 172 -20.78 -1.59 -4.47
CA MET A 172 -19.87 -2.46 -3.73
C MET A 172 -20.36 -3.90 -3.78
N SER A 173 -19.47 -4.84 -4.02
CA SER A 173 -19.71 -6.26 -3.80
C SER A 173 -18.44 -6.96 -3.36
N GLY A 174 -18.55 -8.04 -2.61
CA GLY A 174 -17.39 -8.79 -2.19
C GLY A 174 -17.74 -10.09 -1.50
N GLN A 175 -16.68 -10.85 -1.22
CA GLN A 175 -16.73 -12.07 -0.45
C GLN A 175 -15.58 -12.09 0.56
N SER A 176 -15.89 -12.49 1.79
CA SER A 176 -14.91 -12.79 2.83
C SER A 176 -15.08 -14.22 3.31
N VAL A 177 -14.04 -15.04 3.17
CA VAL A 177 -13.98 -16.38 3.76
C VAL A 177 -13.17 -16.27 5.05
N VAL A 178 -13.83 -16.59 6.16
CA VAL A 178 -13.29 -16.56 7.50
C VAL A 178 -13.07 -17.99 7.98
N THR A 179 -11.87 -18.27 8.46
CA THR A 179 -11.55 -19.52 9.18
C THR A 179 -11.21 -19.17 10.63
N PRO A 180 -12.15 -19.32 11.59
CA PRO A 180 -11.88 -19.05 13.00
C PRO A 180 -10.82 -20.01 13.57
N GLY A 181 -10.07 -19.54 14.58
CA GLY A 181 -9.05 -20.33 15.28
C GLY A 181 -8.03 -19.44 15.99
N ASP A 182 -7.04 -20.07 16.63
CA ASP A 182 -5.92 -19.35 17.29
C ASP A 182 -5.13 -18.46 16.31
N LEU A 183 -5.12 -18.88 15.04
CA LEU A 183 -4.65 -18.10 13.90
C LEU A 183 -5.80 -17.96 12.90
N ARG A 184 -6.57 -16.88 13.02
CA ARG A 184 -7.73 -16.59 12.17
C ARG A 184 -7.29 -16.43 10.72
N GLY A 185 -7.88 -17.21 9.82
CA GLY A 185 -7.75 -17.02 8.38
C GLY A 185 -8.79 -16.06 7.83
N LEU A 186 -8.36 -15.18 6.92
CA LEU A 186 -9.25 -14.30 6.17
C LEU A 186 -8.81 -14.27 4.71
N ASP A 187 -9.67 -14.68 3.80
CA ASP A 187 -9.49 -14.50 2.36
C ASP A 187 -10.58 -13.56 1.86
N GLN A 188 -10.23 -12.46 1.20
CA GLN A 188 -11.16 -11.38 0.88
C GLN A 188 -11.02 -10.92 -0.56
N THR A 189 -12.17 -10.70 -1.20
CA THR A 189 -12.28 -10.02 -2.49
C THR A 189 -13.34 -8.93 -2.40
N VAL A 190 -13.04 -7.73 -2.87
CA VAL A 190 -13.98 -6.60 -2.88
C VAL A 190 -13.85 -5.87 -4.21
N THR A 191 -14.98 -5.46 -4.76
CA THR A 191 -15.06 -4.54 -5.89
C THR A 191 -15.98 -3.39 -5.54
N ALA A 192 -15.71 -2.22 -6.12
CA ALA A 192 -16.66 -1.11 -6.13
C ALA A 192 -16.62 -0.41 -7.48
N ASP A 193 -17.78 -0.02 -8.00
CA ASP A 193 -17.88 0.68 -9.27
C ASP A 193 -17.18 2.04 -9.19
N GLN A 194 -17.44 2.78 -8.12
CA GLN A 194 -16.93 4.14 -7.95
C GLN A 194 -16.70 4.46 -6.47
N VAL A 195 -15.63 5.21 -6.20
CA VAL A 195 -15.42 5.94 -4.95
C VAL A 195 -15.27 7.42 -5.26
N SER A 196 -15.89 8.28 -4.48
CA SER A 196 -15.73 9.73 -4.54
C SER A 196 -15.55 10.32 -3.15
N TYR A 197 -14.78 11.38 -3.05
CA TYR A 197 -14.55 12.09 -1.81
C TYR A 197 -14.54 13.60 -2.04
N ASP A 198 -14.88 14.33 -0.99
CA ASP A 198 -14.92 15.79 -0.96
C ASP A 198 -14.67 16.24 0.48
N PHE A 199 -13.63 17.03 0.68
CA PHE A 199 -13.25 17.59 1.98
C PHE A 199 -12.98 19.08 1.80
N SER A 200 -13.46 19.86 2.77
CA SER A 200 -13.30 21.32 2.79
C SER A 200 -12.96 21.75 4.20
N VAL A 201 -11.95 22.61 4.33
CA VAL A 201 -11.52 23.26 5.57
C VAL A 201 -11.51 24.76 5.34
N VAL A 202 -12.12 25.53 6.22
CA VAL A 202 -12.14 27.00 6.23
C VAL A 202 -12.00 27.44 7.70
N PRO A 203 -10.80 27.79 8.17
CA PRO A 203 -10.61 28.24 9.55
C PRO A 203 -11.47 29.48 9.85
N PRO A 204 -12.16 29.55 11.00
CA PRO A 204 -13.04 30.68 11.33
C PRO A 204 -12.29 31.99 11.62
N GLU A 205 -11.06 31.91 12.11
CA GLU A 205 -10.29 33.07 12.60
C GLU A 205 -9.07 33.40 11.73
N GLU A 206 -8.80 32.60 10.69
CA GLU A 206 -7.68 32.77 9.76
C GLU A 206 -8.21 32.93 8.33
N ASP A 207 -7.55 33.78 7.53
CA ASP A 207 -7.82 33.86 6.10
C ASP A 207 -7.19 32.63 5.42
N GLY A 208 -7.96 31.53 5.37
CA GLY A 208 -7.54 30.29 4.76
C GLY A 208 -8.69 29.42 4.27
N ARG A 209 -8.46 28.62 3.24
CA ARG A 209 -9.37 27.59 2.75
C ARG A 209 -8.58 26.46 2.12
N ALA A 210 -8.97 25.22 2.39
CA ALA A 210 -8.43 24.05 1.70
C ALA A 210 -9.56 23.15 1.25
N ASP A 211 -9.67 22.91 -0.04
CA ASP A 211 -10.58 21.94 -0.64
C ASP A 211 -9.79 20.82 -1.28
N ILE A 212 -10.27 19.59 -1.13
CA ILE A 212 -9.79 18.43 -1.88
C ILE A 212 -10.97 17.55 -2.24
N SER A 213 -11.15 17.30 -3.53
CA SER A 213 -12.20 16.44 -4.04
C SER A 213 -11.64 15.49 -5.10
N GLY A 214 -12.33 14.38 -5.32
CA GLY A 214 -11.87 13.41 -6.30
C GLY A 214 -12.76 12.20 -6.46
N SER A 215 -12.39 11.37 -7.43
CA SER A 215 -13.08 10.12 -7.72
C SER A 215 -12.13 9.06 -8.29
N MET A 216 -12.52 7.81 -8.14
CA MET A 216 -11.85 6.62 -8.67
C MET A 216 -12.93 5.66 -9.16
N GLU A 217 -12.66 4.95 -10.25
CA GLU A 217 -13.57 3.98 -10.87
C GLU A 217 -12.99 2.56 -10.82
N GLY A 218 -13.84 1.54 -10.85
CA GLY A 218 -13.43 0.15 -11.00
C GLY A 218 -12.44 -0.32 -9.93
N LEU A 219 -12.76 -0.05 -8.67
CA LEU A 219 -11.93 -0.44 -7.54
C LEU A 219 -11.98 -1.96 -7.37
N ALA A 220 -10.82 -2.56 -7.12
CA ALA A 220 -10.70 -3.96 -6.80
C ALA A 220 -9.69 -4.16 -5.68
N PHE A 221 -10.04 -5.02 -4.73
CA PHE A 221 -9.18 -5.50 -3.68
C PHE A 221 -9.23 -7.03 -3.64
N THR A 222 -8.08 -7.65 -3.50
CA THR A 222 -7.94 -9.07 -3.20
C THR A 222 -6.87 -9.22 -2.14
N GLY A 223 -7.13 -9.98 -1.08
CA GLY A 223 -6.13 -10.21 -0.06
C GLY A 223 -6.37 -11.45 0.78
N THR A 224 -5.31 -11.91 1.41
CA THR A 224 -5.30 -12.99 2.38
C THR A 224 -4.62 -12.51 3.66
N ALA A 225 -5.12 -12.95 4.80
CA ALA A 225 -4.54 -12.64 6.10
C ALA A 225 -4.58 -13.85 7.04
N ARG A 226 -3.57 -13.93 7.90
CA ARG A 226 -3.48 -14.83 9.04
C ARG A 226 -3.27 -13.96 10.27
N ILE A 227 -4.22 -13.97 11.19
CA ILE A 227 -4.27 -13.04 12.32
C ILE A 227 -4.20 -13.85 13.61
N PRO A 228 -3.14 -13.72 14.43
CA PRO A 228 -3.05 -14.40 15.71
C PRO A 228 -4.09 -13.82 16.68
N ALA A 229 -4.53 -14.62 17.65
CA ALA A 229 -5.54 -14.21 18.63
C ALA A 229 -5.11 -12.97 19.45
N ASP A 230 -3.83 -12.91 19.82
CA ASP A 230 -3.21 -11.78 20.52
C ASP A 230 -2.39 -10.95 19.52
N LEU A 231 -3.06 -10.07 18.77
CA LEU A 231 -2.40 -9.18 17.83
C LEU A 231 -1.79 -7.99 18.57
N ASN A 232 -0.47 -7.80 18.46
CA ASN A 232 0.23 -6.65 19.01
C ASN A 232 1.11 -5.96 17.97
N MET A 233 0.55 -4.99 17.25
CA MET A 233 1.28 -4.25 16.21
C MET A 233 2.42 -3.37 16.74
N GLU A 234 2.51 -3.12 18.06
CA GLU A 234 3.66 -2.44 18.67
C GLU A 234 4.89 -3.34 18.73
N ASP A 235 4.69 -4.67 18.82
CA ASP A 235 5.74 -5.67 18.73
C ASP A 235 5.55 -6.50 17.45
N LEU A 236 5.96 -5.90 16.34
CA LEU A 236 5.83 -6.52 15.03
C LEU A 236 6.61 -7.84 14.95
N ALA A 237 7.76 -7.94 15.61
CA ALA A 237 8.58 -9.15 15.60
C ALA A 237 7.82 -10.31 16.26
N ALA A 238 7.29 -10.12 17.47
CA ALA A 238 6.50 -11.14 18.14
C ALA A 238 5.21 -11.48 17.37
N THR A 239 4.58 -10.49 16.74
CA THR A 239 3.37 -10.70 15.92
C THR A 239 3.64 -11.58 14.70
N LEU A 240 4.76 -11.37 14.01
CA LEU A 240 5.16 -12.19 12.87
C LEU A 240 5.59 -13.60 13.31
N GLU A 241 6.32 -13.72 14.42
CA GLU A 241 6.65 -15.02 15.03
C GLU A 241 5.40 -15.81 15.44
N ALA A 242 4.33 -15.13 15.87
CA ALA A 242 3.04 -15.72 16.17
C ALA A 242 2.26 -16.18 14.91
N GLY A 243 2.83 -16.00 13.72
CA GLY A 243 2.28 -16.47 12.44
C GLY A 243 1.42 -15.44 11.72
N TYR A 244 1.48 -14.16 12.10
CA TYR A 244 0.83 -13.11 11.33
C TYR A 244 1.35 -13.09 9.90
N ALA A 245 0.43 -13.05 8.95
CA ALA A 245 0.74 -12.90 7.54
C ALA A 245 -0.35 -12.09 6.84
N PHE A 246 0.05 -11.30 5.85
CA PHE A 246 -0.83 -10.52 5.00
C PHE A 246 -0.29 -10.53 3.58
N ASP A 247 -1.15 -10.70 2.58
CA ASP A 247 -0.83 -10.48 1.17
C ASP A 247 -2.06 -9.85 0.52
N GLY A 248 -1.93 -8.60 0.11
CA GLY A 248 -3.04 -7.79 -0.40
C GLY A 248 -2.64 -7.00 -1.64
N ARG A 249 -3.59 -6.93 -2.58
CA ARG A 249 -3.52 -6.11 -3.79
C ARG A 249 -4.76 -5.25 -3.89
N PHE A 250 -4.56 -3.97 -4.13
CA PHE A 250 -5.59 -2.96 -4.35
C PHE A 250 -5.32 -2.27 -5.69
N GLY A 251 -6.37 -1.95 -6.45
CA GLY A 251 -6.23 -1.17 -7.66
C GLY A 251 -7.50 -0.43 -8.01
N TYR A 252 -7.34 0.63 -8.79
CA TYR A 252 -8.45 1.40 -9.37
C TYR A 252 -8.06 1.94 -10.75
N THR A 253 -9.07 2.44 -11.45
CA THR A 253 -8.95 3.08 -12.77
C THR A 253 -9.54 4.48 -12.74
N ASP A 254 -9.16 5.29 -13.74
CA ASP A 254 -9.70 6.65 -13.95
C ASP A 254 -9.71 7.52 -12.68
N GLY A 255 -8.59 7.52 -11.96
CA GLY A 255 -8.39 8.33 -10.77
C GLY A 255 -8.33 9.81 -11.12
N ARG A 256 -9.07 10.64 -10.39
CA ARG A 256 -9.03 12.10 -10.51
C ARG A 256 -9.04 12.73 -9.14
N THR A 257 -8.18 13.72 -8.94
CA THR A 257 -8.15 14.56 -7.74
C THR A 257 -8.01 16.00 -8.17
N GLU A 258 -8.75 16.89 -7.53
CA GLU A 258 -8.51 18.32 -7.57
C GLU A 258 -8.35 18.84 -6.14
N PHE A 259 -7.48 19.83 -5.98
CA PHE A 259 -7.34 20.52 -4.71
C PHE A 259 -7.18 22.02 -4.93
N LEU A 260 -7.58 22.78 -3.92
CA LEU A 260 -7.44 24.23 -3.86
C LEU A 260 -7.03 24.58 -2.44
N VAL A 261 -6.00 25.41 -2.30
CA VAL A 261 -5.56 25.98 -1.03
C VAL A 261 -5.48 27.48 -1.20
N GLU A 262 -6.23 28.21 -0.40
CA GLU A 262 -6.14 29.66 -0.26
C GLU A 262 -5.54 29.99 1.09
N GLU A 263 -4.53 30.85 1.11
CA GLU A 263 -3.91 31.35 2.33
C GLU A 263 -3.47 32.80 2.08
N ASN A 264 -3.78 33.72 3.00
CA ASN A 264 -3.33 35.12 2.91
C ASN A 264 -3.66 35.84 1.57
N GLY A 265 -4.74 35.43 0.89
CA GLY A 265 -5.15 35.97 -0.43
C GLY A 265 -4.42 35.37 -1.64
N GLU A 266 -3.57 34.37 -1.42
CA GLU A 266 -2.87 33.59 -2.42
C GLU A 266 -3.59 32.25 -2.65
N THR A 267 -3.86 31.88 -3.90
CA THR A 267 -4.56 30.64 -4.25
C THR A 267 -3.62 29.67 -4.98
N MET A 268 -3.32 28.55 -4.35
CA MET A 268 -2.76 27.36 -4.98
C MET A 268 -3.89 26.42 -5.42
N ARG A 269 -3.77 25.82 -6.60
CA ARG A 269 -4.69 24.79 -7.09
C ARG A 269 -3.95 23.74 -7.88
N GLY A 270 -4.43 22.50 -7.86
CA GLY A 270 -3.85 21.45 -8.68
C GLY A 270 -4.84 20.35 -9.02
N THR A 271 -4.52 19.61 -10.06
CA THR A 271 -5.25 18.41 -10.46
C THR A 271 -4.28 17.27 -10.73
N THR A 272 -4.70 16.06 -10.36
CA THR A 272 -4.00 14.82 -10.68
C THR A 272 -4.96 13.88 -11.37
N ARG A 273 -4.51 13.20 -12.41
CA ARG A 273 -5.23 12.13 -13.09
C ARG A 273 -4.36 10.90 -13.23
N SER A 274 -4.95 9.72 -13.15
CA SER A 274 -4.31 8.46 -13.54
C SER A 274 -5.29 7.54 -14.28
N ASP A 275 -4.81 6.84 -15.31
CA ASP A 275 -5.63 5.84 -16.01
C ASP A 275 -5.81 4.59 -15.16
N ARG A 276 -4.74 4.18 -14.48
CA ARG A 276 -4.73 3.02 -13.58
C ARG A 276 -3.69 3.22 -12.47
N THR A 277 -4.05 2.81 -11.26
CA THR A 277 -3.14 2.72 -10.13
C THR A 277 -3.29 1.35 -9.47
N GLU A 278 -2.19 0.76 -9.08
CA GLU A 278 -2.14 -0.50 -8.35
C GLU A 278 -1.19 -0.39 -7.17
N PHE A 279 -1.61 -0.98 -6.06
CA PHE A 279 -0.88 -1.09 -4.83
C PHE A 279 -0.84 -2.56 -4.41
N ASN A 280 0.31 -3.02 -3.96
CA ASN A 280 0.46 -4.33 -3.35
C ASN A 280 1.26 -4.21 -2.05
N ALA A 281 0.85 -4.97 -1.05
CA ALA A 281 1.59 -5.11 0.19
C ALA A 281 1.52 -6.57 0.64
N ALA A 282 2.66 -7.14 1.01
CA ALA A 282 2.73 -8.45 1.62
C ALA A 282 3.70 -8.41 2.80
N MET A 283 3.39 -9.14 3.85
CA MET A 283 4.18 -9.22 5.06
C MET A 283 3.94 -10.57 5.73
N ASP A 284 5.01 -11.28 6.03
CA ASP A 284 5.01 -12.51 6.83
C ASP A 284 6.34 -12.60 7.61
N ALA A 285 6.57 -13.71 8.31
CA ALA A 285 7.79 -13.91 9.10
C ALA A 285 9.07 -13.95 8.25
N GLU A 286 8.97 -14.16 6.94
CA GLU A 286 10.11 -14.29 6.03
C GLU A 286 10.36 -12.99 5.25
N ARG A 287 9.31 -12.32 4.77
CA ARG A 287 9.43 -11.20 3.83
C ARG A 287 8.43 -10.06 4.07
N LEU A 288 8.87 -8.86 3.72
CA LEU A 288 8.07 -7.67 3.55
C LEU A 288 8.19 -7.23 2.09
N ALA A 289 7.06 -7.01 1.45
CA ALA A 289 7.00 -6.49 0.09
C ALA A 289 5.98 -5.36 0.00
N TYR A 290 6.35 -4.31 -0.71
CA TYR A 290 5.52 -3.15 -0.99
C TYR A 290 5.72 -2.74 -2.44
N GLY A 291 4.63 -2.49 -3.15
CA GLY A 291 4.69 -2.00 -4.52
C GLY A 291 3.57 -1.01 -4.80
N ILE A 292 3.91 0.03 -5.55
CA ILE A 292 2.95 0.94 -6.16
C ILE A 292 3.31 1.09 -7.63
N SER A 293 2.31 1.00 -8.51
CA SER A 293 2.49 1.27 -9.93
C SER A 293 1.33 2.08 -10.49
N GLY A 294 1.63 2.92 -11.48
CA GLY A 294 0.70 3.82 -12.14
C GLY A 294 0.88 3.80 -13.64
N ALA A 295 -0.19 4.08 -14.37
CA ALA A 295 -0.17 4.29 -15.81
C ALA A 295 -0.97 5.53 -16.18
N GLY A 296 -0.47 6.29 -17.17
CA GLY A 296 -1.13 7.48 -17.70
C GLY A 296 -1.38 8.53 -16.62
N THR A 297 -0.33 8.94 -15.91
CA THR A 297 -0.44 9.93 -14.84
C THR A 297 -0.19 11.33 -15.36
N GLU A 298 -1.10 12.25 -15.08
CA GLU A 298 -1.00 13.67 -15.42
C GLU A 298 -1.12 14.51 -14.14
N ILE A 299 -0.26 15.52 -14.00
CA ILE A 299 -0.24 16.45 -12.87
C ILE A 299 -0.24 17.87 -13.44
N ALA A 300 -1.14 18.71 -12.94
CA ALA A 300 -1.14 20.14 -13.19
C ALA A 300 -1.22 20.88 -11.85
N LEU A 301 -0.34 21.85 -11.64
CA LEU A 301 -0.26 22.66 -10.43
C LEU A 301 -0.12 24.13 -10.81
N GLN A 302 -0.86 24.99 -10.13
CA GLN A 302 -0.72 26.43 -10.22
C GLN A 302 -0.58 26.98 -8.80
N SER A 303 0.50 27.73 -8.56
CA SER A 303 0.79 28.37 -7.27
C SER A 303 1.17 29.83 -7.51
N PRO A 304 0.81 30.79 -6.63
CA PRO A 304 1.20 32.19 -6.77
C PRO A 304 2.72 32.42 -6.68
N GLU A 305 3.44 31.52 -5.99
CA GLU A 305 4.90 31.53 -5.92
C GLU A 305 5.56 31.13 -7.24
N ILE A 306 4.83 30.41 -8.11
CA ILE A 306 5.31 29.95 -9.40
C ILE A 306 4.62 30.78 -10.51
N PRO A 307 5.37 31.62 -11.26
CA PRO A 307 4.78 32.56 -12.20
C PRO A 307 4.16 31.92 -13.47
N PHE A 308 4.11 30.59 -13.53
CA PHE A 308 3.59 29.78 -14.63
C PHE A 308 3.00 28.45 -14.09
N PRO A 309 2.11 27.78 -14.84
CA PRO A 309 1.60 26.47 -14.46
C PRO A 309 2.70 25.40 -14.55
N VAL A 310 2.73 24.52 -13.56
CA VAL A 310 3.58 23.32 -13.52
C VAL A 310 2.77 22.15 -14.05
N GLU A 311 3.18 21.63 -15.20
CA GLU A 311 2.56 20.45 -15.82
C GLU A 311 3.58 19.33 -15.95
N ALA A 312 3.16 18.09 -15.65
CA ALA A 312 3.97 16.90 -15.85
C ALA A 312 3.08 15.72 -16.25
N ALA A 313 3.60 14.84 -17.10
CA ALA A 313 2.92 13.61 -17.49
C ALA A 313 3.88 12.42 -17.53
N MET A 314 3.37 11.24 -17.24
CA MET A 314 4.12 9.98 -17.16
C MET A 314 3.30 8.86 -17.82
N GLY A 315 3.92 8.13 -18.75
CA GLY A 315 3.27 6.97 -19.36
C GLY A 315 3.11 5.82 -18.36
N SER A 316 4.16 5.54 -17.59
CA SER A 316 4.11 4.59 -16.47
C SER A 316 5.07 4.98 -15.36
N SER A 317 4.69 4.69 -14.11
CA SER A 317 5.56 4.81 -12.96
C SER A 317 5.43 3.58 -12.05
N GLY A 318 6.48 3.27 -11.31
CA GLY A 318 6.53 2.12 -10.42
C GLY A 318 7.59 2.30 -9.34
N VAL A 319 7.26 1.88 -8.13
CA VAL A 319 8.21 1.67 -7.04
C VAL A 319 7.87 0.34 -6.38
N SER A 320 8.84 -0.55 -6.27
CA SER A 320 8.68 -1.84 -5.62
C SER A 320 9.87 -2.11 -4.70
N ILE A 321 9.59 -2.61 -3.50
CA ILE A 321 10.59 -2.99 -2.51
C ILE A 321 10.17 -4.35 -1.97
N ALA A 322 11.09 -5.31 -1.95
CA ALA A 322 10.92 -6.58 -1.28
C ALA A 322 12.19 -6.89 -0.48
N MET A 323 12.03 -7.24 0.79
CA MET A 323 13.17 -7.53 1.65
C MET A 323 12.82 -8.59 2.70
N PRO A 324 13.81 -9.34 3.20
CA PRO A 324 13.62 -10.26 4.31
C PRO A 324 13.21 -9.52 5.59
N VAL A 325 12.43 -10.18 6.44
CA VAL A 325 12.03 -9.66 7.76
C VAL A 325 12.82 -10.37 8.85
N GLY A 326 13.25 -9.60 9.85
CA GLY A 326 13.99 -10.14 11.00
C GLY A 326 15.42 -10.60 10.68
N GLN A 327 16.08 -11.19 11.68
CA GLN A 327 17.42 -11.74 11.53
C GLN A 327 17.37 -13.05 10.73
N THR A 328 18.36 -13.26 9.85
CA THR A 328 18.43 -14.45 8.98
C THR A 328 19.75 -15.17 9.17
N ASP A 329 19.73 -16.49 9.32
CA ASP A 329 20.95 -17.30 9.41
C ASP A 329 21.68 -17.40 8.06
N ASP A 330 20.92 -17.59 6.98
CA ASP A 330 21.40 -17.70 5.60
C ASP A 330 21.00 -16.46 4.78
N PRO A 331 21.74 -16.11 3.70
CA PRO A 331 21.34 -15.03 2.79
C PRO A 331 19.95 -15.26 2.20
N GLN A 332 19.13 -14.22 2.18
CA GLN A 332 17.76 -14.23 1.67
C GLN A 332 17.59 -13.18 0.55
N PRO A 333 16.66 -13.40 -0.40
CA PRO A 333 16.49 -12.50 -1.53
C PRO A 333 15.90 -11.15 -1.11
N PHE A 334 16.35 -10.09 -1.77
CA PHE A 334 15.72 -8.77 -1.75
C PHE A 334 15.59 -8.22 -3.18
N ALA A 335 14.68 -7.28 -3.38
CA ALA A 335 14.49 -6.58 -4.65
C ALA A 335 14.11 -5.11 -4.42
N PHE A 336 14.55 -4.26 -5.32
CA PHE A 336 14.24 -2.84 -5.36
C PHE A 336 14.09 -2.41 -6.82
N GLU A 337 12.90 -1.90 -7.16
CA GLU A 337 12.62 -1.34 -8.48
C GLU A 337 12.12 0.10 -8.32
N VAL A 338 12.67 1.00 -9.14
CA VAL A 338 12.08 2.30 -9.42
C VAL A 338 11.99 2.44 -10.93
N SER A 339 10.80 2.75 -11.43
CA SER A 339 10.56 3.00 -12.85
C SER A 339 9.72 4.25 -13.06
N LEU A 340 10.13 5.04 -14.04
CA LEU A 340 9.47 6.23 -14.54
C LEU A 340 9.71 6.22 -16.05
N ARG A 341 8.65 6.08 -16.84
CA ARG A 341 8.74 6.02 -18.30
C ARG A 341 7.87 7.07 -18.95
N ASP A 342 8.32 7.52 -20.10
CA ASP A 342 7.65 8.53 -20.91
C ASP A 342 7.36 9.81 -20.12
N PHE A 343 8.29 10.22 -19.24
CA PHE A 343 8.14 11.44 -18.46
C PHE A 343 8.27 12.68 -19.35
N THR A 344 7.28 13.57 -19.27
CA THR A 344 7.29 14.87 -19.92
C THR A 344 6.94 15.95 -18.92
N MET A 345 7.38 17.17 -19.19
CA MET A 345 7.11 18.36 -18.38
C MET A 345 6.64 19.51 -19.28
N GLY A 346 5.91 20.46 -18.70
CA GLY A 346 5.40 21.64 -19.40
C GLY A 346 6.50 22.48 -20.04
N GLU A 347 6.17 23.17 -21.13
CA GLU A 347 7.14 23.96 -21.90
C GLU A 347 7.72 25.11 -21.09
N GLU A 348 6.97 25.66 -20.14
CA GLU A 348 7.41 26.72 -19.22
C GLU A 348 8.54 26.23 -18.29
N ILE A 349 8.46 24.98 -17.82
CA ILE A 349 9.52 24.35 -17.02
C ILE A 349 10.74 24.10 -17.91
N TRP A 350 10.52 23.58 -19.10
CA TRP A 350 11.57 23.39 -20.10
C TRP A 350 12.28 24.70 -20.45
N ALA A 351 11.55 25.79 -20.61
CA ALA A 351 12.09 27.10 -20.95
C ALA A 351 12.99 27.70 -19.85
N MET A 352 12.89 27.23 -18.60
CA MET A 352 13.82 27.62 -17.54
C MET A 352 15.22 27.01 -17.74
N VAL A 353 15.28 25.80 -18.30
CA VAL A 353 16.53 25.05 -18.52
C VAL A 353 17.07 25.26 -19.93
N ASP A 354 16.17 25.35 -20.91
CA ASP A 354 16.46 25.50 -22.34
C ASP A 354 15.49 26.50 -23.00
N PRO A 355 15.70 27.82 -22.79
CA PRO A 355 14.85 28.87 -23.35
C PRO A 355 14.98 28.97 -24.88
N THR A 356 16.03 28.40 -25.46
CA THR A 356 16.31 28.42 -26.90
C THR A 356 15.75 27.21 -27.64
N GLY A 357 15.25 26.19 -26.92
CA GLY A 357 14.71 24.96 -27.51
C GLY A 357 15.78 24.12 -28.23
N MET A 358 17.01 24.12 -27.72
CA MET A 358 18.14 23.38 -28.31
C MET A 358 18.17 21.90 -27.89
N LEU A 359 17.64 21.56 -26.72
CA LEU A 359 17.62 20.19 -26.22
C LEU A 359 16.44 19.42 -26.83
N PRO A 360 16.64 18.15 -27.23
CA PRO A 360 15.55 17.29 -27.66
C PRO A 360 14.46 17.16 -26.59
N ARG A 361 13.19 17.31 -27.00
CA ARG A 361 12.00 17.23 -26.14
C ARG A 361 11.41 15.81 -26.07
N GLU A 362 12.19 14.77 -26.35
CA GLU A 362 11.71 13.39 -26.22
C GLU A 362 11.38 13.07 -24.76
N PRO A 363 10.37 12.21 -24.50
CA PRO A 363 10.05 11.77 -23.16
C PRO A 363 11.25 11.11 -22.47
N ALA A 364 11.42 11.41 -21.19
CA ALA A 364 12.52 10.87 -20.39
C ALA A 364 12.14 9.54 -19.75
N ASP A 365 13.12 8.66 -19.60
CA ASP A 365 12.99 7.40 -18.87
C ASP A 365 14.01 7.34 -17.73
N LEU A 366 13.58 6.83 -16.59
CA LEU A 366 14.42 6.45 -15.46
C LEU A 366 13.95 5.08 -14.97
N VAL A 367 14.80 4.07 -15.08
CA VAL A 367 14.54 2.71 -14.57
C VAL A 367 15.78 2.23 -13.83
N LEU A 368 15.57 1.75 -12.62
CA LEU A 368 16.56 1.07 -11.81
C LEU A 368 15.91 -0.18 -11.24
N ASP A 369 16.36 -1.34 -11.68
CA ASP A 369 15.91 -2.66 -11.24
C ASP A 369 17.10 -3.40 -10.62
N LEU A 370 17.02 -3.59 -9.30
CA LEU A 370 18.02 -4.23 -8.47
C LEU A 370 17.41 -5.44 -7.77
N SER A 371 18.12 -6.56 -7.78
CA SER A 371 17.82 -7.71 -6.92
C SER A 371 19.09 -8.23 -6.28
N GLY A 372 18.99 -9.03 -5.23
CA GLY A 372 20.19 -9.60 -4.62
C GLY A 372 19.89 -10.51 -3.46
N GLU A 373 20.94 -10.88 -2.75
CA GLU A 373 20.88 -11.69 -1.53
C GLU A 373 21.53 -10.93 -0.39
N ALA A 374 20.83 -10.84 0.74
CA ALA A 374 21.32 -10.20 1.95
C ALA A 374 21.05 -11.09 3.17
N ARG A 375 21.99 -11.07 4.11
CA ARG A 375 21.85 -11.70 5.42
C ARG A 375 21.62 -10.62 6.46
N ILE A 376 20.45 -10.62 7.09
CA ILE A 376 20.08 -9.63 8.09
C ILE A 376 20.67 -10.04 9.44
N LEU A 377 21.44 -9.14 10.06
CA LEU A 377 22.19 -9.40 11.30
C LEU A 377 21.55 -8.81 12.55
N GLY A 378 20.59 -7.90 12.40
CA GLY A 378 19.92 -7.23 13.51
C GLY A 378 18.42 -7.02 13.26
N ALA A 379 17.70 -6.61 14.29
CA ALA A 379 16.29 -6.28 14.19
C ALA A 379 16.11 -4.91 13.49
N LEU A 380 15.90 -4.93 12.17
CA LEU A 380 15.77 -3.71 11.34
C LEU A 380 14.62 -2.79 11.77
N PHE A 381 13.59 -3.36 12.38
CA PHE A 381 12.37 -2.67 12.78
C PHE A 381 12.37 -2.25 14.26
N ASP A 382 13.47 -2.50 14.99
CA ASP A 382 13.65 -2.05 16.37
C ASP A 382 14.58 -0.81 16.38
N PRO A 383 14.04 0.39 16.69
CA PRO A 383 14.83 1.62 16.72
C PRO A 383 15.98 1.59 17.74
N GLU A 384 15.81 0.94 18.89
CA GLU A 384 16.84 0.85 19.92
C GLU A 384 17.98 -0.07 19.46
N ALA A 385 17.63 -1.21 18.85
CA ALA A 385 18.61 -2.13 18.27
C ALA A 385 19.43 -1.44 17.17
N MET A 386 18.75 -0.74 16.24
CA MET A 386 19.40 0.00 15.15
C MET A 386 20.31 1.12 15.67
N GLN A 387 19.90 1.84 16.72
CA GLN A 387 20.74 2.85 17.35
C GLN A 387 21.97 2.22 18.02
N GLY A 388 21.81 1.07 18.70
CA GLY A 388 22.90 0.31 19.29
C GLY A 388 23.95 -0.12 18.26
N MET A 389 23.51 -0.68 17.13
CA MET A 389 24.39 -1.09 16.03
C MET A 389 25.12 0.09 15.38
N ALA A 390 24.42 1.21 15.17
CA ALA A 390 25.03 2.42 14.62
C ALA A 390 26.16 2.96 15.52
N MET A 391 25.98 2.88 16.85
CA MET A 391 26.98 3.32 17.83
C MET A 391 28.17 2.35 17.97
N SER A 392 27.97 1.05 17.76
CA SER A 392 29.03 0.03 17.78
C SER A 392 29.77 -0.09 16.44
N GLY A 393 29.26 0.54 15.37
CA GLY A 393 29.79 0.39 14.01
C GLY A 393 29.46 -0.96 13.38
N GLU A 394 28.49 -1.69 13.95
CA GLU A 394 27.98 -2.94 13.41
C GLU A 394 27.06 -2.66 12.22
N ARG A 395 27.06 -3.56 11.24
CA ARG A 395 26.23 -3.44 10.05
C ARG A 395 24.92 -4.19 10.28
N PRO A 396 23.76 -3.59 9.95
CA PRO A 396 22.46 -4.23 10.16
C PRO A 396 22.20 -5.40 9.21
N ALA A 397 22.93 -5.46 8.09
CA ALA A 397 22.87 -6.53 7.12
C ALA A 397 24.21 -6.72 6.40
N GLU A 398 24.43 -7.93 5.88
CA GLU A 398 25.52 -8.30 4.99
C GLU A 398 24.98 -8.53 3.58
N LEU A 399 25.53 -7.81 2.61
CA LEU A 399 25.22 -8.03 1.20
C LEU A 399 26.05 -9.22 0.69
N HIS A 400 25.41 -10.20 0.05
CA HIS A 400 26.06 -11.39 -0.51
C HIS A 400 26.05 -11.38 -2.04
N ALA A 401 24.97 -10.90 -2.64
CA ALA A 401 24.84 -10.75 -4.08
C ALA A 401 24.04 -9.49 -4.43
N LEU A 402 24.35 -8.88 -5.58
CA LEU A 402 23.61 -7.78 -6.17
C LEU A 402 23.61 -7.93 -7.69
N ASP A 403 22.43 -8.02 -8.26
CA ASP A 403 22.16 -8.01 -9.68
C ASP A 403 21.52 -6.66 -10.04
N LEU A 404 22.12 -5.98 -11.01
CA LEU A 404 21.53 -4.86 -11.73
C LEU A 404 20.87 -5.44 -12.98
N ALA A 405 19.59 -5.76 -12.89
CA ALA A 405 18.83 -6.30 -14.01
C ALA A 405 18.63 -5.24 -15.10
N GLN A 406 18.38 -3.99 -14.69
CA GLN A 406 18.24 -2.88 -15.62
C GLN A 406 18.61 -1.53 -14.98
N LEU A 407 19.52 -0.81 -15.62
CA LEU A 407 19.63 0.64 -15.54
C LEU A 407 19.20 1.24 -16.88
N LEU A 408 18.28 2.19 -16.86
CA LEU A 408 17.94 3.04 -18.01
C LEU A 408 17.81 4.48 -17.53
N VAL A 409 18.56 5.38 -18.12
CA VAL A 409 18.36 6.82 -17.99
C VAL A 409 18.38 7.41 -19.38
N SER A 410 17.28 7.99 -19.83
CA SER A 410 17.25 8.77 -21.08
C SER A 410 16.59 10.11 -20.88
N ALA A 411 17.24 11.16 -21.36
CA ALA A 411 16.74 12.52 -21.36
C ALA A 411 17.56 13.37 -22.33
N ALA A 412 16.94 14.39 -22.93
CA ALA A 412 17.61 15.39 -23.75
C ALA A 412 18.50 14.79 -24.86
N GLY A 413 18.05 13.70 -25.50
CA GLY A 413 18.78 13.01 -26.56
C GLY A 413 19.94 12.10 -26.12
N ALA A 414 20.25 12.04 -24.82
CA ALA A 414 21.22 11.10 -24.27
C ALA A 414 20.53 9.87 -23.65
N ARG A 415 21.17 8.71 -23.75
CA ARG A 415 20.67 7.44 -23.22
C ARG A 415 21.79 6.62 -22.59
N LEU A 416 21.66 6.33 -21.31
CA LEU A 416 22.50 5.41 -20.55
C LEU A 416 21.70 4.13 -20.28
N THR A 417 22.30 2.99 -20.59
CA THR A 417 21.79 1.67 -20.21
C THR A 417 22.87 0.89 -19.48
N GLY A 418 22.47 -0.01 -18.60
CA GLY A 418 23.42 -0.91 -17.95
C GLY A 418 22.78 -2.13 -17.32
N GLU A 419 23.60 -3.17 -17.16
CA GLU A 419 23.27 -4.43 -16.50
C GLU A 419 24.53 -4.94 -15.79
N GLY A 420 24.38 -5.74 -14.74
CA GLY A 420 25.52 -6.28 -14.03
C GLY A 420 25.15 -7.25 -12.93
N SER A 421 26.16 -7.95 -12.44
CA SER A 421 26.02 -8.91 -11.34
C SER A 421 27.30 -8.96 -10.53
N PHE A 422 27.16 -8.90 -9.21
CA PHE A 422 28.25 -8.94 -8.24
C PHE A 422 27.92 -9.88 -7.09
N THR A 423 28.95 -10.58 -6.63
CA THR A 423 28.96 -11.31 -5.35
C THR A 423 29.88 -10.60 -4.37
N PHE A 424 29.65 -10.77 -3.08
CA PHE A 424 30.32 -10.00 -2.03
C PHE A 424 30.91 -10.93 -0.96
N ASP A 425 32.22 -10.85 -0.78
CA ASP A 425 32.95 -11.61 0.23
C ASP A 425 33.00 -10.81 1.56
N ASN A 426 32.07 -11.12 2.46
CA ASN A 426 31.98 -10.48 3.77
C ASN A 426 33.14 -10.80 4.73
N THR A 427 34.05 -11.72 4.35
CA THR A 427 35.27 -12.02 5.13
C THR A 427 36.43 -11.09 4.79
N ASP A 428 36.36 -10.39 3.66
CA ASP A 428 37.37 -9.43 3.20
C ASP A 428 36.80 -8.01 3.13
N LEU A 429 37.00 -7.27 4.23
CA LEU A 429 36.66 -5.85 4.34
C LEU A 429 37.87 -4.93 4.17
N GLU A 430 39.05 -5.50 3.87
CA GLU A 430 40.31 -4.77 3.78
C GLU A 430 40.62 -4.39 2.33
N THR A 431 40.35 -5.28 1.37
CA THR A 431 40.60 -5.04 -0.07
C THR A 431 39.85 -3.81 -0.57
N PHE A 432 38.60 -3.65 -0.13
CA PHE A 432 37.78 -2.45 -0.31
C PHE A 432 37.41 -1.90 1.07
N PRO A 433 38.10 -0.84 1.57
CA PRO A 433 37.95 -0.40 2.95
C PRO A 433 36.49 -0.15 3.35
N GLY A 434 35.99 -0.94 4.30
CA GLY A 434 34.63 -0.82 4.84
C GLY A 434 33.52 -1.48 4.00
N MET A 435 33.87 -2.17 2.92
CA MET A 435 32.93 -2.86 2.03
C MET A 435 33.39 -4.31 1.79
N PRO A 436 32.48 -5.30 1.80
CA PRO A 436 32.79 -6.66 1.36
C PRO A 436 33.41 -6.64 -0.02
N ARG A 437 34.49 -7.40 -0.24
CA ARG A 437 35.15 -7.45 -1.55
C ARG A 437 34.13 -7.91 -2.61
N PRO A 438 33.81 -7.08 -3.60
CA PRO A 438 32.94 -7.49 -4.69
C PRO A 438 33.71 -8.32 -5.70
N GLU A 439 33.01 -9.22 -6.38
CA GLU A 439 33.50 -9.99 -7.52
C GLU A 439 32.37 -10.11 -8.53
N GLY A 440 32.62 -9.70 -9.77
CA GLY A 440 31.59 -9.64 -10.80
C GLY A 440 31.87 -8.59 -11.86
N SER A 441 30.85 -8.29 -12.66
CA SER A 441 30.96 -7.33 -13.75
C SER A 441 29.67 -6.58 -14.01
N ALA A 442 29.80 -5.34 -14.47
CA ALA A 442 28.71 -4.55 -15.01
C ALA A 442 29.10 -3.99 -16.38
N SER A 443 28.14 -3.96 -17.30
CA SER A 443 28.28 -3.38 -18.62
C SER A 443 27.34 -2.20 -18.77
N PHE A 444 27.85 -1.13 -19.35
CA PHE A 444 27.13 0.11 -19.58
C PHE A 444 27.27 0.52 -21.04
N ARG A 445 26.20 1.10 -21.59
CA ARG A 445 26.20 1.71 -22.91
C ARG A 445 25.62 3.11 -22.81
N LEU A 446 26.36 4.08 -23.29
CA LEU A 446 26.03 5.51 -23.29
C LEU A 446 25.96 6.02 -24.74
N GLU A 447 24.84 6.59 -25.12
CA GLU A 447 24.56 7.14 -26.45
C GLU A 447 24.16 8.62 -26.34
N GLY A 448 24.53 9.45 -27.32
CA GLY A 448 24.10 10.85 -27.41
C GLY A 448 24.79 11.81 -26.43
N ALA A 449 25.72 11.31 -25.61
CA ALA A 449 26.33 12.09 -24.54
C ALA A 449 27.26 13.21 -25.06
N ASN A 450 28.00 12.99 -26.16
CA ASN A 450 28.84 14.06 -26.68
C ASN A 450 28.02 15.15 -27.34
N ALA A 451 26.95 14.80 -28.07
CA ALA A 451 26.02 15.77 -28.63
C ALA A 451 25.37 16.61 -27.53
N LEU A 452 24.88 15.97 -26.45
CA LEU A 452 24.33 16.67 -25.30
C LEU A 452 25.35 17.63 -24.67
N LEU A 453 26.60 17.19 -24.47
CA LEU A 453 27.66 18.04 -23.94
C LEU A 453 27.94 19.25 -24.84
N ASP A 454 27.98 19.08 -26.16
CA ASP A 454 28.19 20.20 -27.10
C ASP A 454 27.02 21.20 -27.01
N THR A 455 25.78 20.72 -26.94
CA THR A 455 24.61 21.58 -26.76
C THR A 455 24.66 22.34 -25.43
N LEU A 456 25.01 21.68 -24.32
CA LEU A 456 25.13 22.33 -23.01
C LEU A 456 26.25 23.38 -22.96
N ILE A 457 27.34 23.20 -23.71
CA ILE A 457 28.40 24.20 -23.88
C ILE A 457 27.87 25.39 -24.68
N GLU A 458 27.18 25.14 -25.79
CA GLU A 458 26.63 26.19 -26.66
C GLU A 458 25.59 27.04 -25.93
N MET A 459 24.75 26.43 -25.09
CA MET A 459 23.81 27.11 -24.20
C MET A 459 24.50 27.89 -23.07
N GLY A 460 25.80 27.65 -22.82
CA GLY A 460 26.55 28.25 -21.72
C GLY A 460 26.20 27.70 -20.34
N VAL A 461 25.42 26.62 -20.25
CA VAL A 461 25.04 25.94 -19.01
C VAL A 461 26.25 25.21 -18.41
N LEU A 462 27.04 24.56 -19.27
CA LEU A 462 28.23 23.81 -18.87
C LEU A 462 29.51 24.50 -19.39
N PRO A 463 30.43 24.92 -18.51
CA PRO A 463 31.72 25.45 -18.93
C PRO A 463 32.49 24.45 -19.78
N GLN A 464 33.15 24.92 -20.84
CA GLN A 464 33.90 24.06 -21.76
C GLN A 464 34.95 23.19 -21.04
N GLU A 465 35.62 23.73 -20.02
CA GLU A 465 36.60 22.97 -19.22
C GLU A 465 35.96 21.77 -18.51
N GLN A 466 34.75 21.92 -17.97
CA GLN A 466 34.00 20.85 -17.31
C GLN A 466 33.48 19.82 -18.31
N ALA A 467 33.03 20.25 -19.48
CA ALA A 467 32.62 19.33 -20.53
C ALA A 467 33.82 18.52 -21.05
N MET A 468 34.99 19.14 -21.19
CA MET A 468 36.22 18.46 -21.58
C MET A 468 36.70 17.50 -20.49
N SER A 469 36.58 17.85 -19.21
CA SER A 469 36.91 16.92 -18.12
C SER A 469 35.97 15.72 -18.08
N ALA A 470 34.66 15.92 -18.32
CA ALA A 470 33.70 14.84 -18.47
C ALA A 470 34.05 13.91 -19.65
N ARG A 471 34.37 14.46 -20.83
CA ARG A 471 34.84 13.68 -21.99
C ARG A 471 36.10 12.88 -21.70
N MET A 472 37.06 13.48 -21.00
CA MET A 472 38.29 12.80 -20.60
C MET A 472 38.00 11.64 -19.63
N MET A 473 37.11 11.83 -18.66
CA MET A 473 36.70 10.74 -17.76
C MET A 473 35.97 9.63 -18.50
N MET A 474 35.01 9.97 -19.37
CA MET A 474 34.29 8.98 -20.19
C MET A 474 35.28 8.18 -21.05
N GLY A 475 36.22 8.83 -21.74
CA GLY A 475 37.23 8.15 -22.55
C GLY A 475 38.27 7.36 -21.75
N MET A 476 38.37 7.55 -20.42
CA MET A 476 39.26 6.78 -19.55
C MET A 476 38.66 5.43 -19.17
N PHE A 477 37.33 5.34 -19.09
CA PHE A 477 36.61 4.16 -18.61
C PHE A 477 35.71 3.51 -19.66
N ALA A 478 35.50 4.13 -20.82
CA ALA A 478 34.67 3.62 -21.90
C ALA A 478 35.44 3.53 -23.22
N VAL A 479 35.00 2.63 -24.09
CA VAL A 479 35.50 2.45 -25.46
C VAL A 479 34.45 2.91 -26.47
N PRO A 480 34.85 3.48 -27.62
CA PRO A 480 33.91 3.86 -28.67
C PRO A 480 33.13 2.66 -29.22
N ALA A 481 31.82 2.81 -29.36
CA ALA A 481 30.90 1.76 -29.82
C ALA A 481 30.01 2.20 -31.00
N GLY A 482 30.38 3.29 -31.69
CA GLY A 482 29.64 3.86 -32.82
C GLY A 482 29.76 5.38 -32.87
N ASP A 483 28.93 6.01 -33.70
CA ASP A 483 28.80 7.47 -33.74
C ASP A 483 28.06 7.94 -32.47
N ASP A 484 28.73 8.78 -31.68
CA ASP A 484 28.28 9.25 -30.35
C ASP A 484 27.76 8.15 -29.43
N ALA A 485 28.44 6.99 -29.45
CA ALA A 485 28.15 5.86 -28.59
C ALA A 485 29.43 5.34 -27.94
N MET A 486 29.34 5.00 -26.67
CA MET A 486 30.43 4.47 -25.86
C MET A 486 29.93 3.29 -25.02
N GLU A 487 30.78 2.28 -24.85
CA GLU A 487 30.51 1.12 -24.00
C GLU A 487 31.58 1.03 -22.91
N SER A 488 31.19 0.59 -21.72
CA SER A 488 32.11 0.37 -20.61
C SER A 488 31.76 -0.94 -19.93
N THR A 489 32.72 -1.85 -19.84
CA THR A 489 32.61 -3.02 -18.97
C THR A 489 33.53 -2.83 -17.78
N LEU A 490 32.94 -2.77 -16.59
CA LEU A 490 33.65 -2.76 -15.32
C LEU A 490 33.67 -4.18 -14.76
N GLU A 491 34.84 -4.69 -14.41
CA GLU A 491 35.03 -6.02 -13.84
C GLU A 491 35.83 -5.90 -12.53
N VAL A 492 35.37 -6.58 -11.48
CA VAL A 492 36.13 -6.78 -10.26
C VAL A 492 36.46 -8.25 -10.14
N THR A 493 37.75 -8.56 -10.14
CA THR A 493 38.26 -9.95 -10.09
C THR A 493 38.30 -10.47 -8.66
N GLY A 494 38.39 -11.80 -8.52
CA GLY A 494 38.61 -12.49 -7.24
C GLY A 494 39.84 -12.02 -6.42
N GLU A 495 40.81 -11.36 -7.06
CA GLU A 495 41.98 -10.80 -6.41
C GLU A 495 41.81 -9.32 -5.98
N GLY A 496 40.62 -8.75 -6.15
CA GLY A 496 40.33 -7.35 -5.82
C GLY A 496 40.85 -6.33 -6.84
N ARG A 497 41.29 -6.78 -8.03
CA ARG A 497 41.68 -5.88 -9.13
C ARG A 497 40.43 -5.37 -9.82
N VAL A 498 40.44 -4.08 -10.16
CA VAL A 498 39.35 -3.45 -10.92
C VAL A 498 39.83 -3.22 -12.34
N LEU A 499 39.08 -3.73 -13.30
CA LEU A 499 39.32 -3.54 -14.72
C LEU A 499 38.19 -2.72 -15.34
N ALA A 500 38.56 -1.81 -16.23
CA ALA A 500 37.64 -1.16 -17.17
C ALA A 500 38.04 -1.60 -18.58
N ASN A 501 37.13 -2.26 -19.29
CA ASN A 501 37.35 -2.78 -20.65
C ASN A 501 38.61 -3.67 -20.76
N GLY A 502 38.84 -4.51 -19.74
CA GLY A 502 40.02 -5.37 -19.63
C GLY A 502 41.33 -4.66 -19.27
N GLN A 503 41.32 -3.34 -19.08
CA GLN A 503 42.47 -2.56 -18.60
C GLN A 503 42.39 -2.36 -17.09
N ARG A 504 43.48 -2.68 -16.39
CA ARG A 504 43.54 -2.51 -14.93
C ARG A 504 43.56 -1.03 -14.55
N ILE A 505 42.59 -0.62 -13.74
CA ILE A 505 42.47 0.74 -13.19
C ILE A 505 42.75 0.78 -11.67
N ARG A 506 42.70 -0.38 -10.98
CA ARG A 506 43.13 -0.56 -9.59
C ARG A 506 43.77 -1.93 -9.38
#